data_AF-A0AAN1BJP5-F1
#
_entry.id   AF-A0AAN1BJP5-F1
#
_cell.length_a   1.000
_cell.length_b   1.000
_cell.length_c   1.000
_cell.angle_alpha   90.00
_cell.angle_beta   90.00
_cell.angle_gamma   90.00
#
_symmetry.space_group_name_H-M   'P 1'
#
loop_
_entity.id
_entity.type
_entity.pdbx_description
1 polymer ?
#
loop_
_entity_poly.entity_id
_entity_poly.type
_entity_poly.pdbx_seq_one_letter_code
_entity_poly.pdbx_strand_id
1 'polypeptide(L)'
;MKRTYSQIDMDERRRIAGWRAAGLSATVIAEKLGRHRSTIFRELKRNAFEDPQMPDLNGYYCVTANEMARERRAKLRKLARFSHVRQSVIERIIHGWSPQQIAGRMRLERHPICVSYETIYKFAYSADGQAIKLWRHLPERRARRRSRHARRRHGRRFSPELNILHRPDTVAERKQFGHWECDLIQFRKKFGKANVTSLVERVSRFAVFLRNNDRQSKPIMDGLIEVLQPLPHAARRSITFHRGTEFSEWPYLQEYILFPSATCQKKQVEADRGQVDRGAPTPTHAARRPITFDRGTEFSEWPYLQAGIETQT
;
A
#
# COMPACT_ATOMS: atom_id res chain seq x y z
N MET A 1 30.75 12.01 -11.19
CA MET A 1 29.81 12.03 -10.03
C MET A 1 28.51 12.72 -10.43
N LYS A 2 27.35 12.07 -10.25
CA LYS A 2 26.05 12.76 -10.36
C LYS A 2 26.02 13.89 -9.32
N ARG A 3 26.11 15.14 -9.75
CA ARG A 3 25.98 16.31 -8.86
C ARG A 3 24.51 16.44 -8.48
N THR A 4 24.15 15.84 -7.34
CA THR A 4 22.84 16.08 -6.72
C THR A 4 22.82 17.53 -6.25
N TYR A 5 21.88 18.33 -6.77
CA TYR A 5 21.73 19.71 -6.35
C TYR A 5 21.39 19.78 -4.85
N SER A 6 22.29 20.33 -4.05
CA SER A 6 22.07 20.62 -2.63
C SER A 6 22.05 22.14 -2.43
N GLN A 7 21.10 22.63 -1.63
CA GLN A 7 21.07 24.04 -1.23
C GLN A 7 22.22 24.33 -0.25
N ILE A 8 22.59 25.61 -0.11
CA ILE A 8 23.51 26.02 0.94
C ILE A 8 22.81 25.85 2.29
N ASP A 9 23.38 25.07 3.20
CA ASP A 9 22.86 24.84 4.54
C ASP A 9 23.37 25.89 5.56
N MET A 10 22.99 25.75 6.84
CA MET A 10 23.39 26.73 7.86
C MET A 10 24.89 26.67 8.17
N ASP A 11 25.50 25.48 8.12
CA ASP A 11 26.92 25.31 8.43
C ASP A 11 27.80 25.85 7.30
N GLU A 12 27.40 25.62 6.04
CA GLU A 12 28.01 26.27 4.88
C GLU A 12 27.88 27.80 4.97
N ARG A 13 26.72 28.34 5.37
CA ARG A 13 26.56 29.80 5.60
C ARG A 13 27.47 30.34 6.70
N ARG A 14 27.64 29.60 7.81
CA ARG A 14 28.55 29.99 8.90
C ARG A 14 30.00 30.09 8.40
N ARG A 15 30.45 29.11 7.60
CA ARG A 15 31.78 29.13 6.98
C ARG A 15 31.94 30.28 5.99
N ILE A 16 30.94 30.52 5.16
CA ILE A 16 30.93 31.65 4.21
C ILE A 16 31.07 32.98 4.98
N ALA A 17 30.32 33.17 6.07
CA ALA A 17 30.41 34.39 6.89
C ALA A 17 31.81 34.59 7.47
N GLY A 18 32.40 33.54 8.07
CA GLY A 18 33.77 33.61 8.60
C GLY A 18 34.82 33.95 7.54
N TRP A 19 34.74 33.33 6.36
CA TRP A 19 35.68 33.62 5.28
C TRP A 19 35.46 35.00 4.64
N ARG A 20 34.22 35.50 4.59
CA ARG A 20 33.96 36.87 4.13
C ARG A 20 34.49 37.91 5.11
N ALA A 21 34.37 37.67 6.41
CA ALA A 21 34.99 38.52 7.44
C ALA A 21 36.53 38.52 7.33
N ALA A 22 37.14 37.39 6.95
CA ALA A 22 38.57 37.28 6.68
C ALA A 22 38.99 37.82 5.29
N GLY A 23 38.09 38.47 4.53
CA GLY A 23 38.42 39.11 3.25
C GLY A 23 38.54 38.16 2.06
N LEU A 24 38.14 36.88 2.17
CA LEU A 24 38.27 35.94 1.05
C LEU A 24 37.30 36.27 -0.10
N SER A 25 37.79 36.08 -1.32
CA SER A 25 36.99 36.23 -2.53
C SER A 25 35.97 35.10 -2.70
N ALA A 26 34.89 35.37 -3.42
CA ALA A 26 33.86 34.36 -3.71
C ALA A 26 34.39 33.14 -4.48
N THR A 27 35.50 33.29 -5.22
CA THR A 27 36.17 32.21 -5.95
C THR A 27 36.85 31.24 -4.97
N VAL A 28 37.64 31.77 -4.02
CA VAL A 28 38.32 30.95 -3.01
C VAL A 28 37.30 30.24 -2.11
N ILE A 29 36.21 30.92 -1.74
CA ILE A 29 35.13 30.33 -0.95
C ILE A 29 34.46 29.16 -1.71
N ALA A 30 34.25 29.32 -3.01
CA ALA A 30 33.65 28.29 -3.85
C ALA A 30 34.54 27.04 -3.95
N GLU A 31 35.86 27.23 -4.12
CA GLU A 31 36.85 26.15 -4.11
C GLU A 31 36.87 25.42 -2.77
N LYS A 32 36.94 26.15 -1.65
CA LYS A 32 36.94 25.57 -0.29
C LYS A 32 35.68 24.77 0.04
N LEU A 33 34.52 25.15 -0.52
CA LEU A 33 33.26 24.42 -0.33
C LEU A 33 33.01 23.32 -1.36
N GLY A 34 33.83 23.22 -2.40
CA GLY A 34 33.55 22.35 -3.55
C GLY A 34 32.26 22.75 -4.29
N ARG A 35 31.91 24.04 -4.30
CA ARG A 35 30.70 24.58 -4.95
C ARG A 35 31.08 25.40 -6.17
N HIS A 36 30.12 25.60 -7.07
CA HIS A 36 30.34 26.47 -8.23
C HIS A 36 30.41 27.94 -7.81
N ARG A 37 31.34 28.73 -8.38
CA ARG A 37 31.51 30.17 -8.11
C ARG A 37 30.19 30.94 -8.16
N SER A 38 29.37 30.72 -9.18
CA SER A 38 28.09 31.41 -9.32
C SER A 38 27.07 31.06 -8.23
N THR A 39 27.22 29.92 -7.53
CA THR A 39 26.37 29.57 -6.39
C THR A 39 26.70 30.48 -5.21
N ILE A 40 27.98 30.63 -4.88
CA ILE A 40 28.45 31.53 -3.81
C ILE A 40 28.14 32.99 -4.14
N PHE A 41 28.38 33.42 -5.38
CA PHE A 41 28.06 34.78 -5.80
C PHE A 41 26.57 35.11 -5.64
N ARG A 42 25.67 34.19 -6.05
CA ARG A 42 24.22 34.38 -5.89
C ARG A 42 23.78 34.33 -4.43
N GLU A 43 24.42 33.52 -3.60
CA GLU A 43 24.15 33.47 -2.16
C GLU A 43 24.47 34.82 -1.52
N LEU A 44 25.69 35.31 -1.73
CA LEU A 44 26.16 36.58 -1.19
C LEU A 44 25.28 37.75 -1.67
N LYS A 45 24.95 37.79 -2.96
CA LYS A 45 24.12 38.87 -3.53
C LYS A 45 22.67 38.86 -3.02
N ARG A 46 22.09 37.68 -2.76
CA ARG A 46 20.65 37.57 -2.43
C ARG A 46 20.37 37.63 -0.94
N ASN A 47 21.37 37.33 -0.12
CA ASN A 47 21.21 37.11 1.32
C ASN A 47 22.17 38.00 2.14
N ALA A 48 22.60 39.14 1.59
CA ALA A 48 23.30 40.18 2.35
C ALA A 48 22.28 41.05 3.09
N PHE A 49 22.65 41.49 4.29
CA PHE A 49 21.92 42.48 5.05
C PHE A 49 22.38 43.87 4.60
N GLU A 50 21.40 44.73 4.31
CA GLU A 50 21.61 46.12 3.91
C GLU A 50 20.66 46.99 4.75
N ASP A 51 21.24 47.94 5.50
CA ASP A 51 20.56 48.96 6.28
C ASP A 51 20.88 50.35 5.69
N PRO A 52 19.89 51.08 5.16
CA PRO A 52 20.10 52.41 4.58
C PRO A 52 20.52 53.48 5.60
N GLN A 53 20.24 53.28 6.89
CA GLN A 53 20.50 54.25 7.96
C GLN A 53 21.84 53.96 8.66
N MET A 54 22.28 52.71 8.66
CA MET A 54 23.57 52.30 9.24
C MET A 54 24.41 51.47 8.25
N PRO A 55 25.10 52.13 7.29
CA PRO A 55 25.90 51.43 6.29
C PRO A 55 27.01 50.55 6.85
N ASP A 56 27.52 50.88 8.04
CA ASP A 56 28.58 50.11 8.72
C ASP A 56 28.12 48.72 9.19
N LEU A 57 26.80 48.51 9.31
CA LEU A 57 26.21 47.22 9.63
C LEU A 57 25.92 46.38 8.38
N ASN A 58 26.21 46.88 7.17
CA ASN A 58 25.99 46.14 5.94
C ASN A 58 26.94 44.95 5.85
N GLY A 59 26.41 43.76 5.61
CA GLY A 59 27.24 42.58 5.65
C GLY A 59 26.54 41.26 5.36
N TYR A 60 27.35 40.21 5.31
CA TYR A 60 26.85 38.85 5.18
C TYR A 60 26.87 38.17 6.55
N TYR A 61 25.70 38.10 7.19
CA TYR A 61 25.51 37.42 8.46
C TYR A 61 24.80 36.09 8.24
N CYS A 62 25.36 35.00 8.77
CA CYS A 62 24.87 33.64 8.48
C CYS A 62 23.41 33.40 8.92
N VAL A 63 22.99 33.97 10.05
CA VAL A 63 21.62 33.84 10.59
C VAL A 63 20.64 34.61 9.69
N THR A 64 20.91 35.89 9.45
CA THR A 64 20.11 36.74 8.56
C THR A 64 20.02 36.14 7.16
N ALA A 65 21.13 35.65 6.62
CA ALA A 65 21.16 35.02 5.30
C ALA A 65 20.28 33.76 5.25
N ASN A 66 20.29 32.95 6.31
CA ASN A 66 19.43 31.78 6.42
C ASN A 66 17.95 32.16 6.54
N GLU A 67 17.63 33.20 7.30
CA GLU A 67 16.26 33.74 7.44
C GLU A 67 15.74 34.28 6.11
N MET A 68 16.48 35.15 5.43
CA MET A 68 16.13 35.64 4.08
C MET A 68 15.90 34.48 3.09
N ALA A 69 16.76 33.46 3.13
CA ALA A 69 16.59 32.25 2.31
C ALA A 69 15.37 31.42 2.71
N ARG A 70 15.00 31.36 3.99
CA ARG A 70 13.77 30.70 4.48
C ARG A 70 12.53 31.47 4.08
N GLU A 71 12.50 32.78 4.26
CA GLU A 71 11.38 33.65 3.89
C GLU A 71 11.10 33.59 2.39
N ARG A 72 12.14 33.71 1.56
CA ARG A 72 12.01 33.59 0.11
C ARG A 72 11.39 32.25 -0.28
N ARG A 73 11.77 31.16 0.40
CA ARG A 73 11.16 29.83 0.19
C ARG A 73 9.74 29.74 0.73
N ALA A 74 9.43 30.41 1.85
CA ALA A 74 8.09 30.46 2.41
C ALA A 74 7.13 31.17 1.45
N LYS A 75 7.56 32.26 0.80
CA LYS A 75 6.80 32.98 -0.24
C LYS A 75 6.45 32.09 -1.44
N LEU A 76 7.23 31.04 -1.72
CA LEU A 76 6.96 30.06 -2.78
C LEU A 76 5.94 28.98 -2.37
N ARG A 77 5.57 28.87 -1.09
CA ARG A 77 4.58 27.88 -0.62
C ARG A 77 3.19 28.36 -0.98
N LYS A 78 2.69 27.92 -2.15
CA LYS A 78 1.37 28.29 -2.68
C LYS A 78 0.23 28.16 -1.66
N LEU A 79 0.20 27.08 -0.87
CA LEU A 79 -0.84 26.86 0.15
C LEU A 79 -0.70 27.74 1.40
N ALA A 80 0.48 28.31 1.66
CA ALA A 80 0.64 29.32 2.72
C ALA A 80 0.26 30.72 2.20
N ARG A 81 0.57 31.01 0.94
CA ARG A 81 0.32 32.30 0.30
C ARG A 81 -1.15 32.51 -0.09
N PHE A 82 -1.82 31.47 -0.60
CA PHE A 82 -3.16 31.58 -1.14
C PHE A 82 -4.14 30.80 -0.25
N SER A 83 -4.77 31.52 0.69
CA SER A 83 -5.72 30.96 1.66
C SER A 83 -6.93 30.31 0.99
N HIS A 84 -7.47 30.90 -0.08
CA HIS A 84 -8.60 30.34 -0.83
C HIS A 84 -8.26 28.98 -1.47
N VAL A 85 -7.06 28.86 -2.08
CA VAL A 85 -6.57 27.58 -2.64
C VAL A 85 -6.42 26.54 -1.53
N ARG A 86 -5.86 26.95 -0.38
CA ARG A 86 -5.72 26.08 0.79
C ARG A 86 -7.07 25.57 1.28
N GLN A 87 -8.05 26.46 1.43
CA GLN A 87 -9.38 26.09 1.91
C GLN A 87 -10.07 25.12 0.96
N SER A 88 -10.02 25.39 -0.35
CA SER A 88 -10.59 24.50 -1.37
C SER A 88 -9.93 23.12 -1.36
N VAL A 89 -8.60 23.05 -1.17
CA VAL A 89 -7.89 21.77 -1.04
C VAL A 89 -8.33 21.01 0.21
N ILE A 90 -8.44 21.68 1.36
CA ILE A 90 -8.88 21.07 2.62
C ILE A 90 -10.29 20.52 2.46
N GLU A 91 -11.20 21.32 1.92
CA GLU A 91 -12.59 20.94 1.71
C GLU A 91 -12.70 19.71 0.80
N ARG A 92 -12.03 19.70 -0.36
CA ARG A 92 -12.05 18.56 -1.27
C ARG A 92 -11.48 17.29 -0.61
N ILE A 93 -10.43 17.41 0.20
CA ILE A 93 -9.88 16.27 0.96
C ILE A 93 -10.91 15.74 1.96
N ILE A 94 -11.59 16.62 2.71
CA ILE A 94 -12.62 16.22 3.68
C ILE A 94 -13.77 15.47 2.99
N HIS A 95 -14.14 15.88 1.77
CA HIS A 95 -15.12 15.20 0.92
C HIS A 95 -14.61 13.90 0.28
N GLY A 96 -13.40 13.46 0.59
CA GLY A 96 -12.85 12.16 0.17
C GLY A 96 -12.07 12.19 -1.14
N TRP A 97 -11.73 13.36 -1.68
CA TRP A 97 -10.90 13.44 -2.89
C TRP A 97 -9.45 13.13 -2.57
N SER A 98 -8.80 12.33 -3.41
CA SER A 98 -7.36 12.11 -3.32
C SER A 98 -6.56 13.36 -3.74
N PRO A 99 -5.37 13.61 -3.17
CA PRO A 99 -4.49 14.69 -3.59
C PRO A 99 -4.18 14.71 -5.10
N GLN A 100 -4.12 13.53 -5.72
CA GLN A 100 -3.91 13.36 -7.16
C GLN A 100 -5.13 13.84 -7.95
N GLN A 101 -6.35 13.47 -7.53
CA GLN A 101 -7.59 13.95 -8.16
C GLN A 101 -7.72 15.47 -8.02
N ILE A 102 -7.40 16.03 -6.86
CA ILE A 102 -7.47 17.49 -6.66
C ILE A 102 -6.50 18.20 -7.62
N ALA A 103 -5.22 17.81 -7.63
CA ALA A 103 -4.22 18.42 -8.49
C ALA A 103 -4.55 18.24 -9.99
N GLY A 104 -5.04 17.05 -10.38
CA GLY A 104 -5.48 16.76 -11.74
C GLY A 104 -6.69 17.60 -12.15
N ARG A 105 -7.70 17.70 -11.28
CA ARG A 105 -8.91 18.50 -11.52
C ARG A 105 -8.59 19.99 -11.63
N MET A 106 -7.73 20.53 -10.76
CA MET A 106 -7.30 21.93 -10.84
C MET A 106 -6.65 22.26 -12.18
N ARG A 107 -5.84 21.33 -12.73
CA ARG A 107 -5.23 21.49 -14.05
C ARG A 107 -6.26 21.41 -15.18
N LEU A 108 -7.23 20.51 -15.07
CA LEU A 108 -8.30 20.35 -16.06
C LEU A 108 -9.21 21.60 -16.11
N GLU A 109 -9.62 22.10 -14.96
CA GLU A 109 -10.44 23.31 -14.79
C GLU A 109 -9.66 24.62 -15.04
N ARG A 110 -8.37 24.53 -15.41
CA ARG A 110 -7.48 25.68 -15.70
C ARG A 110 -7.47 26.74 -14.60
N HIS A 111 -7.40 26.31 -13.34
CA HIS A 111 -7.30 27.25 -12.21
C HIS A 111 -6.08 28.17 -12.37
N PRO A 112 -6.21 29.47 -12.03
CA PRO A 112 -5.10 30.42 -12.14
C PRO A 112 -3.91 30.02 -11.26
N ILE A 113 -4.18 29.31 -10.15
CA ILE A 113 -3.16 28.82 -9.23
C ILE A 113 -3.32 27.32 -9.04
N CYS A 114 -2.47 26.55 -9.71
CA CYS A 114 -2.41 25.10 -9.55
C CYS A 114 -1.38 24.66 -8.51
N VAL A 115 -1.73 23.65 -7.70
CA VAL A 115 -0.83 22.97 -6.77
C VAL A 115 -0.58 21.53 -7.20
N SER A 116 0.64 21.03 -6.97
CA SER A 116 0.95 19.62 -7.21
C SER A 116 0.39 18.76 -6.08
N TYR A 117 0.11 17.48 -6.36
CA TYR A 117 -0.31 16.53 -5.33
C TYR A 117 0.74 16.40 -4.20
N GLU A 118 2.03 16.57 -4.52
CA GLU A 118 3.12 16.55 -3.54
C GLU A 118 3.07 17.77 -2.61
N THR A 119 2.67 18.93 -3.12
CA THR A 119 2.42 20.14 -2.30
C THR A 119 1.28 19.90 -1.32
N ILE A 120 0.20 19.25 -1.78
CA ILE A 120 -0.95 18.89 -0.95
C ILE A 120 -0.53 17.90 0.14
N TYR A 121 0.24 16.85 -0.19
CA TYR A 121 0.76 15.93 0.83
C TYR A 121 1.66 16.63 1.84
N LYS A 122 2.59 17.49 1.39
CA LYS A 122 3.46 18.24 2.29
C LYS A 122 2.67 19.10 3.28
N PHE A 123 1.56 19.69 2.84
CA PHE A 123 0.65 20.44 3.71
C PHE A 123 -0.12 19.52 4.67
N ALA A 124 -0.69 18.42 4.19
CA ALA A 124 -1.42 17.49 5.06
C ALA A 124 -0.57 16.89 6.19
N TYR A 125 0.74 16.77 5.96
CA TYR A 125 1.71 16.29 6.94
C TYR A 125 2.51 17.41 7.65
N SER A 126 2.26 18.70 7.36
CA SER A 126 2.86 19.80 8.11
C SER A 126 2.15 19.99 9.46
N ALA A 127 2.70 20.84 10.34
CA ALA A 127 2.08 21.18 11.62
C ALA A 127 0.62 21.65 11.44
N ASP A 128 0.36 22.54 10.48
CA ASP A 128 -0.98 23.05 10.18
C ASP A 128 -1.95 21.93 9.78
N GLY A 129 -1.54 21.02 8.88
CA GLY A 129 -2.38 19.90 8.45
C GLY A 129 -2.60 18.85 9.55
N GLN A 130 -1.61 18.66 10.43
CA GLN A 130 -1.72 17.79 11.60
C GLN A 130 -2.67 18.35 12.66
N ALA A 131 -2.65 19.67 12.89
CA ALA A 131 -3.52 20.34 13.84
C ALA A 131 -5.00 20.09 13.51
N ILE A 132 -5.37 20.15 12.24
CA ILE A 132 -6.73 19.84 11.75
C ILE A 132 -6.96 18.35 11.45
N LYS A 133 -5.99 17.47 11.77
CA LYS A 133 -6.03 16.02 11.53
C LYS A 133 -6.39 15.64 10.08
N LEU A 134 -5.95 16.43 9.11
CA LEU A 134 -6.30 16.27 7.68
C LEU A 134 -5.96 14.88 7.14
N TRP A 135 -4.91 14.27 7.71
CA TRP A 135 -4.49 12.92 7.38
C TRP A 135 -5.58 11.85 7.55
N ARG A 136 -6.59 12.06 8.40
CA ARG A 136 -7.73 11.14 8.59
C ARG A 136 -8.61 11.00 7.35
N HIS A 137 -8.59 12.02 6.50
CA HIS A 137 -9.39 12.10 5.28
C HIS A 137 -8.59 11.70 4.04
N LEU A 138 -7.27 11.54 4.16
CA LEU A 138 -6.46 10.99 3.07
C LEU A 138 -6.78 9.50 2.84
N PRO A 139 -6.57 8.99 1.62
CA PRO A 139 -6.88 7.59 1.28
C PRO A 139 -6.26 6.56 2.24
N GLU A 140 -5.00 6.77 2.66
CA GLU A 140 -4.33 5.84 3.58
C GLU A 140 -4.69 6.04 5.07
N ARG A 141 -5.31 7.18 5.42
CA ARG A 141 -5.66 7.56 6.80
C ARG A 141 -4.52 7.49 7.83
N ARG A 142 -3.27 7.71 7.39
CA ARG A 142 -2.07 7.61 8.25
C ARG A 142 -1.61 8.97 8.73
N ALA A 143 -1.41 9.12 10.03
CA ALA A 143 -0.83 10.31 10.64
C ALA A 143 0.60 10.60 10.18
N ARG A 144 1.38 9.57 9.81
CA ARG A 144 2.73 9.73 9.24
C ARG A 144 2.78 9.17 7.82
N ARG A 145 3.38 9.93 6.91
CA ARG A 145 3.61 9.50 5.54
C ARG A 145 4.69 8.41 5.52
N ARG A 146 4.46 7.32 4.79
CA ARG A 146 5.52 6.34 4.52
C ARG A 146 6.40 6.83 3.39
N SER A 147 7.69 6.50 3.44
CA SER A 147 8.56 6.75 2.28
C SER A 147 8.09 5.89 1.11
N ARG A 148 8.20 6.43 -0.12
CA ARG A 148 7.71 5.81 -1.35
C ARG A 148 8.29 4.41 -1.62
N HIS A 149 9.43 4.09 -0.99
CA HIS A 149 10.14 2.82 -1.16
C HIS A 149 10.39 2.07 0.17
N ALA A 150 9.71 2.43 1.26
CA ALA A 150 9.86 1.70 2.54
C ALA A 150 9.37 0.24 2.46
N ARG A 151 8.48 -0.08 1.51
CA ARG A 151 7.97 -1.44 1.37
C ARG A 151 9.05 -2.27 0.67
N ARG A 152 9.74 -3.13 1.44
CA ARG A 152 10.59 -4.18 0.87
C ARG A 152 9.71 -5.03 -0.05
N ARG A 153 10.10 -5.12 -1.32
CA ARG A 153 9.47 -6.07 -2.24
C ARG A 153 9.90 -7.46 -1.76
N HIS A 154 8.97 -8.24 -1.23
CA HIS A 154 9.20 -9.66 -1.07
C HIS A 154 9.32 -10.26 -2.48
N GLY A 155 10.30 -11.15 -2.69
CA GLY A 155 10.48 -11.83 -3.97
C GLY A 155 9.22 -12.57 -4.42
N ARG A 156 9.20 -13.01 -5.69
CA ARG A 156 8.10 -13.83 -6.21
C ARG A 156 8.10 -15.18 -5.47
N ARG A 157 7.06 -15.43 -4.66
CA ARG A 157 6.89 -16.69 -3.93
C ARG A 157 6.13 -17.77 -4.71
N PHE A 158 5.51 -17.39 -5.83
CA PHE A 158 4.67 -18.27 -6.64
C PHE A 158 5.05 -18.13 -8.12
N SER A 159 5.10 -19.26 -8.85
CA SER A 159 5.37 -19.29 -10.29
C SER A 159 4.25 -18.56 -11.06
N PRO A 160 4.56 -17.80 -12.13
CA PRO A 160 3.57 -17.27 -13.05
C PRO A 160 2.67 -18.33 -13.69
N GLU A 161 3.16 -19.57 -13.82
CA GLU A 161 2.45 -20.69 -14.47
C GLU A 161 1.21 -21.13 -13.69
N LEU A 162 1.19 -20.91 -12.37
CA LEU A 162 0.07 -21.28 -11.47
C LEU A 162 -1.02 -20.22 -11.43
N ASN A 163 -1.19 -19.43 -12.49
CA ASN A 163 -2.17 -18.36 -12.53
C ASN A 163 -3.56 -18.90 -12.84
N ILE A 164 -4.58 -18.37 -12.16
CA ILE A 164 -6.00 -18.68 -12.44
C ILE A 164 -6.39 -18.51 -13.91
N LEU A 165 -5.69 -17.65 -14.66
CA LEU A 165 -5.90 -17.46 -16.09
C LEU A 165 -5.58 -18.69 -16.95
N HIS A 166 -4.76 -19.61 -16.44
CA HIS A 166 -4.41 -20.86 -17.13
C HIS A 166 -5.29 -22.04 -16.69
N ARG A 167 -6.40 -21.77 -16.00
CA ARG A 167 -7.31 -22.80 -15.53
C ARG A 167 -8.12 -23.37 -16.71
N PRO A 168 -8.29 -24.70 -16.83
CA PRO A 168 -9.18 -25.29 -17.81
C PRO A 168 -10.63 -24.83 -17.64
N ASP A 169 -11.35 -24.64 -18.75
CA ASP A 169 -12.72 -24.10 -18.75
C ASP A 169 -13.70 -24.96 -17.94
N THR A 170 -13.52 -26.28 -17.95
CA THR A 170 -14.33 -27.23 -17.16
C THR A 170 -14.34 -26.89 -15.65
N VAL A 171 -13.22 -26.38 -15.13
CA VAL A 171 -13.07 -25.96 -13.73
C VAL A 171 -13.59 -24.53 -13.51
N ALA A 172 -13.44 -23.65 -14.51
CA ALA A 172 -13.92 -22.27 -14.46
C ALA A 172 -15.45 -22.23 -14.41
N GLU A 173 -16.10 -23.03 -15.26
CA GLU A 173 -17.55 -23.13 -15.42
C GLU A 173 -18.22 -24.00 -14.34
N ARG A 174 -17.44 -24.64 -13.46
CA ARG A 174 -17.94 -25.52 -12.38
C ARG A 174 -18.78 -26.67 -12.92
N LYS A 175 -18.35 -27.29 -14.01
CA LYS A 175 -19.07 -28.42 -14.66
C LYS A 175 -18.62 -29.79 -14.17
N GLN A 176 -17.49 -29.88 -13.47
CA GLN A 176 -16.90 -31.15 -13.03
C GLN A 176 -16.73 -31.18 -11.51
N PHE A 177 -17.19 -32.27 -10.89
CA PHE A 177 -17.03 -32.52 -9.47
C PHE A 177 -15.57 -32.86 -9.11
N GLY A 178 -15.15 -32.50 -7.89
CA GLY A 178 -13.84 -32.81 -7.33
C GLY A 178 -12.85 -31.66 -7.43
N HIS A 179 -13.33 -30.45 -7.70
CA HIS A 179 -12.50 -29.24 -7.71
C HIS A 179 -12.78 -28.39 -6.48
N TRP A 180 -11.76 -28.15 -5.68
CA TRP A 180 -11.89 -27.48 -4.39
C TRP A 180 -11.35 -26.06 -4.41
N GLU A 181 -12.02 -25.20 -3.66
CA GLU A 181 -11.61 -23.82 -3.37
C GLU A 181 -11.26 -23.72 -1.90
N CYS A 182 -10.03 -23.29 -1.61
CA CYS A 182 -9.52 -23.16 -0.26
C CYS A 182 -9.22 -21.69 0.05
N ASP A 183 -9.92 -21.17 1.05
CA ASP A 183 -9.75 -19.82 1.56
C ASP A 183 -9.40 -19.87 3.05
N LEU A 184 -8.77 -18.81 3.56
CA LEU A 184 -8.42 -18.69 4.97
C LEU A 184 -9.14 -17.48 5.60
N ILE A 185 -9.99 -17.77 6.57
CA ILE A 185 -10.77 -16.80 7.32
C ILE A 185 -10.00 -16.41 8.57
N GLN A 186 -9.57 -15.15 8.62
CA GLN A 186 -8.86 -14.58 9.78
C GLN A 186 -9.83 -13.86 10.70
N PHE A 187 -9.74 -14.15 11.99
CA PHE A 187 -10.47 -13.41 13.01
C PHE A 187 -9.78 -12.08 13.34
N ARG A 188 -10.53 -11.17 14.00
CA ARG A 188 -9.96 -9.91 14.49
C ARG A 188 -8.85 -10.20 15.49
N LYS A 189 -7.76 -9.43 15.46
CA LYS A 189 -6.55 -9.63 16.31
C LYS A 189 -6.83 -9.86 17.80
N LYS A 190 -7.91 -9.30 18.34
CA LYS A 190 -8.34 -9.48 19.74
C LYS A 190 -8.67 -10.95 20.10
N PHE A 191 -8.96 -11.78 19.10
CA PHE A 191 -9.26 -13.21 19.26
C PHE A 191 -8.03 -14.11 19.05
N GLY A 192 -6.82 -13.53 19.06
CA GLY A 192 -5.57 -14.27 18.94
C GLY A 192 -5.17 -14.60 17.50
N LYS A 193 -4.33 -15.63 17.35
CA LYS A 193 -3.75 -16.10 16.07
C LYS A 193 -4.58 -17.18 15.37
N ALA A 194 -5.61 -17.67 16.03
CA ALA A 194 -6.49 -18.68 15.49
C ALA A 194 -7.16 -18.19 14.21
N ASN A 195 -7.37 -19.11 13.29
CA ASN A 195 -8.04 -18.86 12.03
C ASN A 195 -8.76 -20.14 11.57
N VAL A 196 -9.57 -20.02 10.53
CA VAL A 196 -10.30 -21.15 9.96
C VAL A 196 -9.98 -21.26 8.49
N THR A 197 -9.55 -22.42 8.05
CA THR A 197 -9.48 -22.76 6.62
C THR A 197 -10.86 -23.24 6.18
N SER A 198 -11.40 -22.64 5.14
CA SER A 198 -12.64 -23.08 4.49
C SER A 198 -12.29 -23.76 3.18
N LEU A 199 -12.71 -25.02 3.04
CA LEU A 199 -12.50 -25.85 1.88
C LEU A 199 -13.87 -26.15 1.24
N VAL A 200 -14.11 -25.68 0.03
CA VAL A 200 -15.43 -25.74 -0.63
C VAL A 200 -15.33 -26.39 -1.99
N GLU A 201 -16.11 -27.44 -2.22
CA GLU A 201 -16.24 -28.08 -3.54
C GLU A 201 -17.06 -27.17 -4.47
N ARG A 202 -16.57 -26.96 -5.70
CA ARG A 202 -17.07 -25.88 -6.57
C ARG A 202 -18.43 -26.15 -7.20
N VAL A 203 -18.85 -27.42 -7.32
CA VAL A 203 -20.11 -27.86 -7.94
C VAL A 203 -21.17 -28.11 -6.87
N SER A 204 -20.94 -29.06 -5.97
CA SER A 204 -21.86 -29.45 -4.91
C SER A 204 -21.96 -28.42 -3.79
N ARG A 205 -20.98 -27.51 -3.68
CA ARG A 205 -20.87 -26.52 -2.59
C ARG A 205 -20.70 -27.12 -1.21
N PHE A 206 -20.34 -28.40 -1.15
CA PHE A 206 -19.96 -29.04 0.09
C PHE A 206 -18.78 -28.30 0.71
N ALA A 207 -18.91 -27.93 1.98
CA ALA A 207 -17.95 -27.07 2.68
C ALA A 207 -17.44 -27.75 3.94
N VAL A 208 -16.11 -27.82 4.08
CA VAL A 208 -15.39 -28.30 5.25
C VAL A 208 -14.66 -27.11 5.89
N PHE A 209 -14.74 -27.01 7.21
CA PHE A 209 -14.06 -25.95 7.97
C PHE A 209 -13.04 -26.57 8.92
N LEU A 210 -11.79 -26.15 8.80
CA LEU A 210 -10.68 -26.60 9.65
C LEU A 210 -10.23 -25.45 10.54
N ARG A 211 -10.22 -25.68 11.84
CA ARG A 211 -9.70 -24.71 12.81
C ARG A 211 -8.19 -24.84 12.90
N ASN A 212 -7.48 -23.74 12.66
CA ASN A 212 -6.03 -23.67 12.83
C ASN A 212 -5.66 -22.76 14.00
N ASN A 213 -4.63 -23.14 14.74
CA ASN A 213 -4.12 -22.34 15.86
C ASN A 213 -3.31 -21.13 15.39
N ASP A 214 -2.66 -21.23 14.24
CA ASP A 214 -1.88 -20.16 13.63
C ASP A 214 -1.95 -20.19 12.09
N ARG A 215 -1.20 -19.28 11.45
CA ARG A 215 -1.15 -19.11 9.99
C ARG A 215 0.09 -19.78 9.36
N GLN A 216 0.69 -20.75 10.04
CA GLN A 216 1.82 -21.47 9.48
C GLN A 216 1.33 -22.36 8.33
N SER A 217 2.06 -22.36 7.22
CA SER A 217 1.59 -23.00 6.01
C SER A 217 1.59 -24.53 6.11
N LYS A 218 2.62 -25.13 6.71
CA LYS A 218 2.72 -26.59 6.85
C LYS A 218 1.58 -27.21 7.68
N PRO A 219 1.25 -26.73 8.91
CA PRO A 219 0.10 -27.26 9.66
C PRO A 219 -1.24 -27.13 8.93
N ILE A 220 -1.41 -26.06 8.13
CA ILE A 220 -2.61 -25.90 7.30
C ILE A 220 -2.64 -26.97 6.19
N MET A 221 -1.50 -27.25 5.55
CA MET A 221 -1.42 -28.30 4.53
C MET A 221 -1.67 -29.69 5.13
N ASP A 222 -1.12 -29.99 6.30
CA ASP A 222 -1.35 -31.27 6.99
C ASP A 222 -2.85 -31.49 7.25
N GLY A 223 -3.57 -30.49 7.77
CA GLY A 223 -5.03 -30.59 7.96
C GLY A 223 -5.81 -30.73 6.65
N LEU A 224 -5.33 -30.17 5.54
CA LEU A 224 -5.94 -30.38 4.22
C LEU A 224 -5.71 -31.81 3.71
N ILE A 225 -4.53 -32.39 3.96
CA ILE A 225 -4.22 -33.78 3.61
C ILE A 225 -5.15 -34.72 4.36
N GLU A 226 -5.32 -34.54 5.67
CA GLU A 226 -6.21 -35.37 6.50
C GLU A 226 -7.65 -35.41 5.98
N VAL A 227 -8.17 -34.28 5.48
CA VAL A 227 -9.53 -34.21 4.93
C VAL A 227 -9.64 -34.80 3.52
N LEU A 228 -8.66 -34.53 2.66
CA LEU A 228 -8.75 -34.86 1.23
C LEU A 228 -8.24 -36.27 0.92
N GLN A 229 -7.32 -36.81 1.72
CA GLN A 229 -6.72 -38.13 1.48
C GLN A 229 -7.73 -39.29 1.50
N PRO A 230 -8.75 -39.31 2.39
CA PRO A 230 -9.77 -40.36 2.38
C PRO A 230 -10.71 -40.33 1.18
N LEU A 231 -10.75 -39.21 0.43
CA LEU A 231 -11.67 -39.04 -0.69
C LEU A 231 -11.23 -39.84 -1.91
N PRO A 232 -12.17 -40.41 -2.70
CA PRO A 232 -11.83 -41.07 -3.95
C PRO A 232 -11.21 -40.07 -4.93
N HIS A 233 -10.34 -40.55 -5.81
CA HIS A 233 -9.60 -39.69 -6.76
C HIS A 233 -10.51 -38.74 -7.57
N ALA A 234 -11.69 -39.23 -7.99
CA ALA A 234 -12.68 -38.43 -8.72
C ALA A 234 -13.22 -37.23 -7.91
N ALA A 235 -13.17 -37.28 -6.58
CA ALA A 235 -13.58 -36.23 -5.67
C ALA A 235 -12.42 -35.30 -5.26
N ARG A 236 -11.17 -35.58 -5.65
CA ARG A 236 -9.98 -34.76 -5.32
C ARG A 236 -9.12 -34.48 -6.56
N ARG A 237 -9.73 -33.87 -7.57
CA ARG A 237 -9.10 -33.59 -8.88
C ARG A 237 -8.20 -32.36 -8.87
N SER A 238 -8.59 -31.29 -8.17
CA SER A 238 -7.72 -30.14 -7.97
C SER A 238 -8.14 -29.28 -6.78
N ILE A 239 -7.20 -28.48 -6.29
CA ILE A 239 -7.43 -27.49 -5.23
C ILE A 239 -6.86 -26.13 -5.64
N THR A 240 -7.54 -25.07 -5.22
CA THR A 240 -7.23 -23.70 -5.63
C THR A 240 -7.12 -22.79 -4.41
N PHE A 241 -6.03 -22.01 -4.33
CA PHE A 241 -5.70 -21.13 -3.20
C PHE A 241 -5.54 -19.68 -3.66
N HIS A 242 -5.70 -18.70 -2.76
CA HIS A 242 -5.13 -17.37 -3.01
C HIS A 242 -3.61 -17.36 -2.83
N ARG A 243 -2.92 -16.38 -3.43
CA ARG A 243 -1.45 -16.20 -3.30
C ARG A 243 -1.01 -15.66 -1.92
N GLY A 244 -1.59 -16.19 -0.86
CA GLY A 244 -1.28 -15.87 0.52
C GLY A 244 -0.05 -16.61 1.03
N THR A 245 0.67 -16.02 1.99
CA THR A 245 1.83 -16.65 2.65
C THR A 245 1.48 -17.90 3.45
N GLU A 246 0.22 -18.07 3.82
CA GLU A 246 -0.39 -19.24 4.47
C GLU A 246 -0.40 -20.48 3.57
N PHE A 247 -0.23 -20.31 2.26
CA PHE A 247 -0.26 -21.38 1.28
C PHE A 247 1.06 -21.49 0.51
N SER A 248 2.18 -21.07 1.12
CA SER A 248 3.49 -21.17 0.48
C SER A 248 3.95 -22.62 0.29
N GLU A 249 3.62 -23.50 1.23
CA GLU A 249 3.97 -24.93 1.21
C GLU A 249 2.96 -25.76 0.39
N TRP A 250 2.25 -25.15 -0.56
CA TRP A 250 1.34 -25.89 -1.44
C TRP A 250 2.01 -27.01 -2.27
N PRO A 251 3.33 -26.97 -2.63
CA PRO A 251 3.95 -28.10 -3.33
C PRO A 251 3.95 -29.38 -2.49
N TYR A 252 4.10 -29.25 -1.16
CA TYR A 252 4.02 -30.37 -0.23
C TYR A 252 2.63 -31.04 -0.28
N LEU A 253 1.55 -30.27 -0.40
CA LEU A 253 0.21 -30.83 -0.59
C LEU A 253 0.08 -31.61 -1.92
N GLN A 254 0.74 -31.14 -2.98
CA GLN A 254 0.67 -31.76 -4.30
C GLN A 254 1.33 -33.15 -4.32
N GLU A 255 2.47 -33.31 -3.63
CA GLU A 255 3.19 -34.57 -3.52
C GLU A 255 2.36 -35.67 -2.85
N TYR A 256 1.63 -35.32 -1.78
CA TYR A 256 0.87 -36.30 -0.98
C TYR A 256 -0.47 -36.71 -1.58
N ILE A 257 -1.14 -35.83 -2.32
CA ILE A 257 -2.48 -36.10 -2.87
C ILE A 257 -2.42 -36.62 -4.32
N LEU A 258 -1.25 -36.53 -4.98
CA LEU A 258 -1.05 -36.92 -6.39
C LEU A 258 -2.11 -36.29 -7.32
N PHE A 259 -2.20 -34.96 -7.33
CA PHE A 259 -3.03 -34.26 -8.32
C PHE A 259 -2.37 -34.39 -9.72
N PRO A 260 -3.00 -35.05 -10.72
CA PRO A 260 -2.35 -35.26 -12.03
C PRO A 260 -2.20 -33.96 -12.84
N SER A 261 -2.99 -32.93 -12.54
CA SER A 261 -2.93 -31.67 -13.29
C SER A 261 -3.76 -30.55 -12.62
N ALA A 262 -3.12 -29.38 -12.49
CA ALA A 262 -3.71 -28.05 -12.25
C ALA A 262 -4.07 -27.63 -10.80
N THR A 263 -3.05 -27.34 -9.99
CA THR A 263 -3.17 -26.39 -8.86
C THR A 263 -3.23 -24.96 -9.40
N CYS A 264 -4.42 -24.47 -9.76
CA CYS A 264 -4.59 -23.09 -10.22
C CYS A 264 -4.81 -22.12 -9.05
N GLN A 265 -3.88 -21.18 -8.85
CA GLN A 265 -3.95 -20.23 -7.74
C GLN A 265 -4.66 -18.92 -8.14
N LYS A 266 -5.66 -18.53 -7.35
CA LYS A 266 -6.33 -17.24 -7.47
C LYS A 266 -5.33 -16.11 -7.24
N LYS A 267 -5.34 -15.11 -8.11
CA LYS A 267 -4.72 -13.82 -7.79
C LYS A 267 -5.36 -13.28 -6.52
N GLN A 268 -4.53 -12.79 -5.60
CA GLN A 268 -5.00 -11.82 -4.63
C GLN A 268 -5.44 -10.60 -5.45
N VAL A 269 -6.74 -10.37 -5.57
CA VAL A 269 -7.23 -9.05 -5.93
C VAL A 269 -6.82 -8.20 -4.73
N GLU A 270 -5.74 -7.41 -4.87
CA GLU A 270 -5.62 -6.18 -4.08
C GLU A 270 -6.93 -5.46 -4.38
N ALA A 271 -7.87 -5.55 -3.45
CA ALA A 271 -9.06 -4.78 -3.55
C ALA A 271 -8.56 -3.34 -3.55
N ASP A 272 -8.61 -2.70 -4.72
CA ASP A 272 -8.83 -1.27 -4.84
C ASP A 272 -10.19 -0.98 -4.17
N ARG A 273 -10.27 -1.19 -2.85
CA ARG A 273 -11.32 -0.69 -1.95
C ARG A 273 -11.03 0.79 -1.68
N GLY A 274 -10.76 1.51 -2.76
CA GLY A 274 -10.60 2.94 -2.84
C GLY A 274 -11.54 3.54 -3.88
N GLN A 275 -12.54 2.81 -4.39
CA GLN A 275 -13.60 3.38 -5.22
C GLN A 275 -14.74 2.37 -5.38
N VAL A 276 -15.73 2.45 -4.48
CA VAL A 276 -17.08 2.02 -4.80
C VAL A 276 -17.99 3.20 -4.49
N ASP A 277 -18.68 3.62 -5.53
CA ASP A 277 -19.70 4.66 -5.53
C ASP A 277 -20.74 4.36 -4.44
N ARG A 278 -21.02 5.35 -3.58
CA ARG A 278 -22.02 5.23 -2.51
C ARG A 278 -23.40 5.46 -3.13
N GLY A 279 -24.00 4.42 -3.71
CA GLY A 279 -25.31 4.57 -4.37
C GLY A 279 -26.05 3.29 -4.76
N ALA A 280 -25.94 2.18 -4.02
CA ALA A 280 -26.77 1.00 -4.28
C ALA A 280 -27.47 0.49 -2.99
N PRO A 281 -28.74 0.06 -3.08
CA PRO A 281 -29.56 -0.27 -1.92
C PRO A 281 -29.17 -1.62 -1.30
N THR A 282 -29.29 -1.70 0.01
CA THR A 282 -29.03 -2.88 0.85
C THR A 282 -30.02 -4.00 0.52
N PRO A 283 -29.58 -5.24 0.20
CA PRO A 283 -30.49 -6.36 0.12
C PRO A 283 -30.80 -6.91 1.52
N THR A 284 -32.09 -7.17 1.70
CA THR A 284 -32.85 -7.59 2.87
C THR A 284 -32.32 -8.89 3.51
N HIS A 285 -32.48 -8.96 4.83
CA HIS A 285 -32.16 -10.09 5.70
C HIS A 285 -32.70 -11.45 5.19
N ALA A 286 -31.81 -12.40 4.87
CA ALA A 286 -32.13 -13.81 4.80
C ALA A 286 -31.72 -14.50 6.12
N ALA A 287 -32.63 -15.34 6.62
CA ALA A 287 -32.65 -15.91 7.96
C ALA A 287 -31.37 -16.64 8.38
N ARG A 288 -30.91 -16.37 9.62
CA ARG A 288 -29.84 -17.12 10.29
C ARG A 288 -30.46 -18.37 10.92
N ARG A 289 -30.06 -19.56 10.48
CA ARG A 289 -30.18 -20.78 11.28
C ARG A 289 -28.83 -21.04 11.97
N PRO A 290 -28.81 -21.34 13.28
CA PRO A 290 -27.58 -21.71 13.97
C PRO A 290 -27.21 -23.15 13.60
N ILE A 291 -25.97 -23.37 13.16
CA ILE A 291 -25.42 -24.71 12.93
C ILE A 291 -24.58 -25.05 14.16
N THR A 292 -25.01 -26.06 14.91
CA THR A 292 -24.28 -26.67 16.02
C THR A 292 -23.15 -27.55 15.49
N PHE A 293 -22.01 -27.52 16.18
CA PHE A 293 -20.86 -28.38 15.89
C PHE A 293 -21.09 -29.73 16.54
N ASP A 294 -21.14 -30.80 15.74
CA ASP A 294 -21.04 -32.15 16.27
C ASP A 294 -19.72 -32.79 15.87
N ARG A 295 -19.14 -33.56 16.81
CA ARG A 295 -17.85 -34.24 16.63
C ARG A 295 -18.09 -35.58 15.94
N GLY A 296 -17.32 -35.84 14.88
CA GLY A 296 -17.06 -37.20 14.38
C GLY A 296 -18.29 -37.92 13.84
N THR A 297 -18.47 -37.89 12.53
CA THR A 297 -19.37 -38.85 11.85
C THR A 297 -18.54 -39.55 10.79
N GLU A 298 -18.53 -40.88 10.82
CA GLU A 298 -17.74 -41.73 9.93
C GLU A 298 -18.19 -41.59 8.47
N PHE A 299 -17.22 -41.73 7.56
CA PHE A 299 -17.37 -41.50 6.12
C PHE A 299 -18.18 -42.61 5.40
N SER A 300 -18.50 -43.71 6.09
CA SER A 300 -19.13 -44.91 5.55
C SER A 300 -20.67 -44.84 5.41
N GLU A 301 -21.33 -43.83 5.95
CA GLU A 301 -22.81 -43.83 6.07
C GLU A 301 -23.57 -42.86 5.12
N TRP A 302 -22.97 -42.38 4.02
CA TRP A 302 -23.60 -41.32 3.21
C TRP A 302 -23.97 -41.73 1.76
N PRO A 303 -25.27 -41.95 1.46
CA PRO A 303 -25.76 -42.43 0.14
C PRO A 303 -25.48 -41.49 -1.04
N TYR A 304 -25.26 -40.20 -0.78
CA TYR A 304 -25.11 -39.18 -1.81
C TYR A 304 -23.75 -39.19 -2.53
N LEU A 305 -22.76 -39.92 -2.00
CA LEU A 305 -21.46 -40.11 -2.67
C LEU A 305 -21.52 -41.18 -3.78
N GLN A 306 -22.48 -42.11 -3.74
CA GLN A 306 -22.68 -43.11 -4.81
C GLN A 306 -23.41 -42.52 -6.03
N ALA A 307 -24.38 -41.63 -5.81
CA ALA A 307 -25.19 -41.05 -6.89
C ALA A 307 -24.40 -40.18 -7.90
N GLY A 308 -23.24 -39.65 -7.51
CA GLY A 308 -22.38 -38.85 -8.39
C GLY A 308 -21.43 -39.65 -9.29
N ILE A 309 -21.29 -40.95 -9.04
CA ILE A 309 -20.40 -41.84 -9.82
C ILE A 309 -21.17 -42.50 -10.97
N GLU A 310 -22.47 -42.73 -10.83
CA GLU A 310 -23.31 -43.46 -11.80
C GLU A 310 -23.78 -42.63 -13.00
N THR A 311 -23.50 -41.33 -13.08
CA THR A 311 -23.90 -40.47 -14.21
C THR A 311 -22.79 -40.22 -15.24
N GLN A 312 -21.69 -40.98 -15.18
CA GLN A 312 -20.62 -40.94 -16.18
C GLN A 312 -20.23 -42.36 -16.62
N THR A 313 -21.10 -43.00 -17.39
CA THR A 313 -20.75 -44.04 -18.37
C THR A 313 -21.27 -43.63 -19.73
#